data_AF-A0A1M5M6U6-F1
#
_entry.id   AF-A0A1M5M6U6-F1
#
_cell.length_a   1.000
_cell.length_b   1.000
_cell.length_c   1.000
_cell.angle_alpha   90.00
_cell.angle_beta   90.00
_cell.angle_gamma   90.00
#
_symmetry.space_group_name_H-M   'P 1'
#
loop_
_entity.id
_entity.type
_entity.pdbx_description
1 polymer ?
#
loop_
_entity_poly.entity_id
_entity_poly.type
_entity_poly.pdbx_seq_one_letter_code
_entity_poly.pdbx_strand_id
1 'polypeptide(L)'
;MRDSKQPTSLLSPAHPPYIGAAWRARFLRAPKVALELAGRPDFVALSEVATIKLGLKTGADSFFFLERIDDSGAGKQLISRRGLVTVEGADGWRGEVSAADLKAAVLNPHQLYLGDDRSFATPDVPKHYYLYPRPGKLRYGLNEYVKLGELKGIHAGELVKSNASDVGWYRQARTLVASEWVLPYNSAYDYGAWHNPSGAVLNGRFVGAEPLDPQASELLGAVLNSTFAASGRLLEGVATGVEGAFDVGPPAARRVMVPDFRRFGETASKKVQKVFAAIRKGGRMLPAPSAKGQVDHLRRDLDTALLLGMGLSAGQAAAMLDSLYSSYGRWRANIEQVEMQMRANRRQMHATGQGRDQKPAEVAGKRVWEEIEHDIPLYPKSFLSKNEVLEVVNVPSTASLSETEPLFDAGVVHLKNKAIDLGSYDRVRYVAMLRTLGIVGSVEVPTSASRARAICELFEKDQKRFDELALPQAAKYISGADAVAEVVEAARKHWYSASRRSALAKPEGEKRASKKLN
;
A
#
# COMPACT_ATOMS: atom_id res chain seq x y z
N MET A 1 -31.79 -44.32 -51.23
CA MET A 1 -30.37 -44.04 -50.96
C MET A 1 -30.14 -42.54 -50.84
N ARG A 2 -30.23 -42.00 -49.62
CA ARG A 2 -29.65 -40.71 -49.22
C ARG A 2 -29.21 -40.86 -47.77
N ASP A 3 -27.90 -40.81 -47.57
CA ASP A 3 -27.22 -40.97 -46.30
C ASP A 3 -27.58 -39.86 -45.30
N SER A 4 -28.05 -40.26 -44.12
CA SER A 4 -28.16 -39.41 -42.95
C SER A 4 -26.82 -39.39 -42.21
N LYS A 5 -25.98 -38.38 -42.46
CA LYS A 5 -24.82 -38.09 -41.61
C LYS A 5 -25.28 -37.29 -40.38
N GLN A 6 -25.26 -37.94 -39.22
CA GLN A 6 -25.26 -37.24 -37.94
C GLN A 6 -23.95 -36.44 -37.78
N PRO A 7 -23.99 -35.19 -37.26
CA PRO A 7 -22.77 -34.49 -36.91
C PRO A 7 -22.22 -35.04 -35.59
N THR A 8 -21.05 -35.64 -35.69
CA THR A 8 -20.18 -36.00 -34.57
C THR A 8 -19.82 -34.74 -33.78
N SER A 9 -20.40 -34.59 -32.59
CA SER A 9 -20.01 -33.60 -31.59
C SER A 9 -18.65 -33.98 -31.00
N LEU A 10 -17.58 -33.67 -31.72
CA LEU A 10 -16.22 -33.64 -31.19
C LEU A 10 -15.98 -32.27 -30.54
N LEU A 11 -15.32 -32.28 -29.39
CA LEU A 11 -14.93 -31.16 -28.52
C LEU A 11 -15.85 -30.92 -27.31
N SER A 12 -15.86 -31.88 -26.38
CA SER A 12 -15.95 -31.51 -24.95
C SER A 12 -14.71 -30.67 -24.63
N PRO A 13 -14.83 -29.42 -24.15
CA PRO A 13 -13.65 -28.62 -23.84
C PRO A 13 -12.90 -29.26 -22.65
N ALA A 14 -11.64 -29.60 -22.88
CA ALA A 14 -10.71 -30.18 -21.89
C ALA A 14 -10.34 -29.22 -20.73
N HIS A 15 -11.03 -28.09 -20.61
CA HIS A 15 -10.77 -27.08 -19.60
C HIS A 15 -12.07 -26.66 -18.91
N PRO A 16 -12.09 -26.60 -17.57
CA PRO A 16 -13.24 -26.10 -16.85
C PRO A 16 -13.53 -24.66 -17.29
N PRO A 17 -14.81 -24.25 -17.35
CA PRO A 17 -15.20 -22.91 -17.77
C PRO A 17 -14.47 -21.85 -16.94
N TYR A 18 -14.01 -20.80 -17.61
CA TYR A 18 -13.31 -19.68 -16.98
C TYR A 18 -14.23 -18.99 -15.96
N ILE A 19 -14.01 -19.25 -14.68
CA ILE A 19 -14.64 -18.53 -13.57
C ILE A 19 -13.77 -17.29 -13.35
N GLY A 20 -14.30 -16.10 -13.65
CA GLY A 20 -13.59 -14.81 -13.59
C GLY A 20 -13.07 -14.42 -12.21
N ALA A 21 -12.10 -15.16 -11.67
CA ALA A 21 -11.33 -14.81 -10.49
C ALA A 21 -10.24 -13.81 -10.86
N ALA A 22 -9.87 -12.93 -9.93
CA ALA A 22 -8.85 -11.92 -10.15
C ALA A 22 -7.52 -12.58 -10.61
N TRP A 23 -7.21 -12.42 -11.89
CA TRP A 23 -6.08 -13.05 -12.59
C TRP A 23 -4.73 -12.85 -11.86
N ARG A 24 -4.61 -11.74 -11.11
CA ARG A 24 -3.39 -11.28 -10.44
C ARG A 24 -2.97 -12.11 -9.21
N ALA A 25 -3.90 -12.78 -8.52
CA ALA A 25 -3.58 -13.51 -7.29
C ALA A 25 -3.24 -14.98 -7.56
N ARG A 26 -4.16 -15.69 -8.22
CA ARG A 26 -4.15 -17.15 -8.33
C ARG A 26 -2.96 -17.74 -9.08
N PHE A 27 -2.47 -17.05 -10.13
CA PHE A 27 -1.45 -17.62 -11.03
C PHE A 27 -0.09 -16.93 -10.99
N LEU A 28 0.00 -15.67 -10.52
CA LEU A 28 1.23 -14.89 -10.60
C LEU A 28 2.03 -14.85 -9.29
N ARG A 29 1.38 -15.08 -8.13
CA ARG A 29 2.00 -14.81 -6.82
C ARG A 29 1.88 -15.93 -5.79
N ALA A 30 0.99 -16.90 -6.00
CA ALA A 30 0.84 -18.03 -5.09
C ALA A 30 2.04 -18.99 -5.20
N PRO A 31 2.48 -19.60 -4.09
CA PRO A 31 3.43 -20.71 -4.14
C PRO A 31 2.89 -21.85 -5.03
N LYS A 32 3.71 -22.44 -5.90
CA LYS A 32 3.28 -23.52 -6.81
C LYS A 32 2.62 -24.69 -6.07
N VAL A 33 3.13 -25.04 -4.88
CA VAL A 33 2.55 -26.09 -4.04
C VAL A 33 1.09 -25.81 -3.67
N ALA A 34 0.66 -24.54 -3.57
CA ALA A 34 -0.73 -24.21 -3.26
C ALA A 34 -1.69 -24.62 -4.39
N LEU A 35 -1.25 -24.53 -5.66
CA LEU A 35 -1.99 -25.02 -6.81
C LEU A 35 -2.06 -26.56 -6.81
N GLU A 36 -0.95 -27.23 -6.49
CA GLU A 36 -0.89 -28.68 -6.39
C GLU A 36 -1.84 -29.19 -5.30
N LEU A 37 -1.80 -28.59 -4.11
CA LEU A 37 -2.70 -28.93 -3.00
C LEU A 37 -4.17 -28.69 -3.35
N ALA A 38 -4.49 -27.58 -4.01
CA ALA A 38 -5.85 -27.26 -4.44
C ALA A 38 -6.40 -28.24 -5.49
N GLY A 39 -5.54 -28.96 -6.21
CA GLY A 39 -5.94 -29.98 -7.17
C GLY A 39 -6.13 -31.38 -6.57
N ARG A 40 -5.84 -31.58 -5.28
CA ARG A 40 -5.95 -32.91 -4.67
C ARG A 40 -7.39 -33.25 -4.28
N PRO A 41 -7.82 -34.52 -4.41
CA PRO A 41 -9.18 -34.95 -4.08
C PRO A 41 -9.44 -35.10 -2.57
N ASP A 42 -8.41 -34.98 -1.73
CA ASP A 42 -8.51 -34.98 -0.27
C ASP A 42 -8.52 -33.57 0.33
N PHE A 43 -8.56 -32.53 -0.52
CA PHE A 43 -8.77 -31.15 -0.13
C PHE A 43 -10.15 -30.69 -0.60
N VAL A 44 -10.82 -29.89 0.22
CA VAL A 44 -12.15 -29.34 -0.06
C VAL A 44 -12.18 -27.84 0.15
N ALA A 45 -13.13 -27.17 -0.50
CA ALA A 45 -13.31 -25.74 -0.27
C ALA A 45 -13.81 -25.51 1.16
N LEU A 46 -13.31 -24.48 1.84
CA LEU A 46 -13.69 -24.18 3.23
C LEU A 46 -15.21 -24.04 3.40
N SER A 47 -15.92 -23.57 2.37
CA SER A 47 -17.39 -23.47 2.37
C SER A 47 -18.14 -24.81 2.45
N GLU A 48 -17.49 -25.93 2.14
CA GLU A 48 -18.08 -27.27 2.25
C GLU A 48 -18.04 -27.83 3.68
N VAL A 49 -17.26 -27.21 4.57
CA VAL A 49 -17.08 -27.65 5.96
C VAL A 49 -17.36 -26.56 6.99
N ALA A 50 -17.48 -25.30 6.56
CA ALA A 50 -17.77 -24.17 7.41
C ALA A 50 -18.66 -23.10 6.76
N THR A 51 -19.54 -22.49 7.56
CA THR A 51 -20.23 -21.25 7.18
C THR A 51 -19.31 -20.06 7.36
N ILE A 52 -19.13 -19.28 6.29
CA ILE A 52 -18.23 -18.13 6.27
C ILE A 52 -18.99 -16.80 6.24
N LYS A 53 -18.75 -15.96 7.27
CA LYS A 53 -19.44 -14.69 7.51
C LYS A 53 -18.44 -13.53 7.57
N LEU A 54 -18.78 -12.39 6.99
CA LEU A 54 -18.01 -11.16 7.20
C LEU A 54 -18.36 -10.58 8.56
N GLY A 55 -17.38 -10.07 9.31
CA GLY A 55 -17.67 -9.31 10.51
C GLY A 55 -18.55 -8.07 10.24
N LEU A 56 -19.08 -7.49 11.30
CA LEU A 56 -20.07 -6.42 11.23
C LEU A 56 -19.47 -5.15 10.62
N LYS A 57 -20.16 -4.59 9.63
CA LYS A 57 -19.93 -3.24 9.10
C LYS A 57 -21.04 -2.32 9.59
N THR A 58 -20.70 -1.41 10.50
CA THR A 58 -21.70 -0.52 11.11
C THR A 58 -21.87 0.79 10.35
N GLY A 59 -20.84 1.21 9.60
CA GLY A 59 -20.80 2.53 8.95
C GLY A 59 -20.46 3.67 9.91
N ALA A 60 -20.35 3.39 11.22
CA ALA A 60 -20.00 4.35 12.26
C ALA A 60 -19.30 3.61 13.41
N ASP A 61 -18.17 2.96 13.14
CA ASP A 61 -17.51 2.09 14.11
C ASP A 61 -17.14 2.84 15.40
N SER A 62 -16.78 4.13 15.32
CA SER A 62 -16.52 4.99 16.48
C SER A 62 -17.73 5.18 17.40
N PHE A 63 -18.95 5.03 16.87
CA PHE A 63 -20.17 5.11 17.66
C PHE A 63 -20.55 3.75 18.27
N PHE A 64 -20.52 2.70 17.46
CA PHE A 64 -21.02 1.38 17.85
C PHE A 64 -20.01 0.53 18.63
N PHE A 65 -18.71 0.81 18.55
CA PHE A 65 -17.69 0.13 19.33
C PHE A 65 -17.13 1.09 20.38
N LEU A 66 -17.42 0.81 21.64
CA LEU A 66 -17.02 1.60 22.80
C LEU A 66 -15.76 1.01 23.40
N GLU A 67 -14.76 1.83 23.65
CA GLU A 67 -13.53 1.40 24.34
C GLU A 67 -13.80 1.31 25.83
N ARG A 68 -13.38 0.21 26.45
CA ARG A 68 -13.47 0.03 27.90
C ARG A 68 -12.42 0.90 28.57
N ILE A 69 -12.82 1.67 29.58
CA ILE A 69 -11.90 2.38 30.47
C ILE A 69 -11.71 1.52 31.72
N ASP A 70 -10.46 1.13 31.99
CA ASP A 70 -10.13 0.43 33.23
C ASP A 70 -9.93 1.43 34.37
N ASP A 71 -10.77 1.35 35.40
CA ASP A 71 -10.68 2.18 36.62
C ASP A 71 -9.53 1.78 37.57
N SER A 72 -8.52 1.02 37.10
CA SER A 72 -7.40 0.51 37.90
C SER A 72 -6.20 1.46 38.02
N GLY A 73 -6.30 2.69 37.51
CA GLY A 73 -5.27 3.73 37.65
C GLY A 73 -5.31 4.42 39.01
N ALA A 74 -4.14 4.50 39.67
CA ALA A 74 -3.95 5.25 40.92
C ALA A 74 -4.39 6.72 40.76
N GLY A 75 -5.53 7.08 41.35
CA GLY A 75 -5.92 8.50 41.54
C GLY A 75 -7.39 8.85 41.33
N LYS A 76 -8.24 8.00 40.74
CA LYS A 76 -9.69 8.28 40.63
C LYS A 76 -10.51 7.00 40.75
N GLN A 77 -10.95 6.67 41.97
CA GLN A 77 -11.98 5.65 42.19
C GLN A 77 -13.35 6.22 41.78
N LEU A 78 -13.74 6.05 40.52
CA LEU A 78 -15.16 5.91 40.21
C LEU A 78 -15.55 4.51 40.67
N ILE A 79 -16.33 4.42 41.74
CA ILE A 79 -16.83 3.14 42.25
C ILE A 79 -17.72 2.55 41.17
N SER A 80 -17.23 1.58 40.38
CA SER A 80 -18.05 0.92 39.37
C SER A 80 -19.24 0.26 40.07
N ARG A 81 -20.44 0.80 39.86
CA ARG A 81 -21.66 0.20 40.42
C ARG A 81 -21.86 -1.16 39.75
N ARG A 82 -22.23 -2.18 40.52
CA ARG A 82 -22.41 -3.56 40.03
C ARG A 82 -23.29 -3.58 38.77
N GLY A 83 -22.76 -4.06 37.66
CA GLY A 83 -23.46 -4.15 36.37
C GLY A 83 -23.39 -2.92 35.47
N LEU A 84 -22.59 -1.89 35.83
CA LEU A 84 -22.20 -0.78 34.97
C LEU A 84 -20.75 -0.93 34.52
N VAL A 85 -20.47 -0.41 33.32
CA VAL A 85 -19.15 -0.36 32.71
C VAL A 85 -18.87 1.06 32.26
N THR A 86 -17.72 1.59 32.65
CA THR A 86 -17.21 2.88 32.17
C THR A 86 -16.60 2.70 30.79
N VAL A 87 -17.07 3.47 29.82
CA VAL A 87 -16.62 3.37 28.43
C VAL A 87 -16.34 4.74 27.82
N GLU A 88 -15.45 4.76 26.83
CA GLU A 88 -15.25 5.86 25.90
C GLU A 88 -15.92 5.55 24.57
N GLY A 89 -16.67 6.50 24.03
CA GLY A 89 -17.34 6.41 22.74
C GLY A 89 -16.88 7.48 21.75
N ALA A 90 -17.72 7.74 20.76
CA ALA A 90 -17.48 8.75 19.73
C ALA A 90 -17.16 10.12 20.33
N ASP A 91 -16.23 10.84 19.67
CA ASP A 91 -15.77 12.18 20.05
C ASP A 91 -15.27 12.30 21.51
N GLY A 92 -14.73 11.20 22.06
CA GLY A 92 -14.20 11.18 23.43
C GLY A 92 -15.27 11.26 24.51
N TRP A 93 -16.54 11.01 24.17
CA TRP A 93 -17.60 10.89 25.17
C TRP A 93 -17.26 9.80 26.16
N ARG A 94 -17.43 10.07 27.46
CA ARG A 94 -17.19 9.11 28.53
C ARG A 94 -18.43 8.99 29.40
N GLY A 95 -18.85 7.77 29.70
CA GLY A 95 -19.97 7.55 30.59
C GLY A 95 -20.14 6.11 31.03
N GLU A 96 -21.02 5.92 32.00
CA GLU A 96 -21.41 4.60 32.48
C GLU A 96 -22.55 4.04 31.63
N VAL A 97 -22.37 2.82 31.14
CA VAL A 97 -23.38 2.06 30.40
C VAL A 97 -23.62 0.72 31.12
N SER A 98 -24.86 0.22 31.08
CA SER A 98 -25.13 -1.10 31.65
C SER A 98 -24.42 -2.19 30.86
N ALA A 99 -23.76 -3.12 31.55
CA ALA A 99 -23.14 -4.30 30.92
C ALA A 99 -24.14 -5.13 30.10
N ALA A 100 -25.43 -5.10 30.46
CA ALA A 100 -26.50 -5.81 29.74
C ALA A 100 -26.87 -5.16 28.39
N ASP A 101 -26.45 -3.92 28.15
CA ASP A 101 -26.65 -3.18 26.91
C ASP A 101 -25.37 -3.17 26.04
N LEU A 102 -24.40 -4.00 26.41
CA LEU A 102 -23.10 -4.16 25.76
C LEU A 102 -22.85 -5.64 25.40
N LYS A 103 -22.09 -5.87 24.35
CA LYS A 103 -21.53 -7.18 23.99
C LYS A 103 -20.02 -7.07 23.86
N ALA A 104 -19.25 -8.05 24.31
CA ALA A 104 -17.81 -8.08 24.06
C ALA A 104 -17.54 -7.96 22.54
N ALA A 105 -16.49 -7.24 22.15
CA ALA A 105 -16.18 -7.03 20.75
C ALA A 105 -14.68 -7.00 20.46
N VAL A 106 -14.33 -7.37 19.23
CA VAL A 106 -12.98 -7.26 18.70
C VAL A 106 -13.03 -6.42 17.43
N LEU A 107 -12.31 -5.29 17.46
CA LEU A 107 -12.36 -4.28 16.40
C LEU A 107 -11.28 -4.51 15.34
N ASN A 108 -10.07 -4.88 15.75
CA ASN A 108 -8.91 -5.01 14.87
C ASN A 108 -8.02 -6.19 15.26
N PRO A 109 -7.39 -6.88 14.29
CA PRO A 109 -6.42 -7.95 14.57
C PRO A 109 -5.33 -7.57 15.56
N HIS A 110 -4.85 -6.32 15.54
CA HIS A 110 -3.82 -5.80 16.47
C HIS A 110 -4.20 -5.91 17.96
N GLN A 111 -5.50 -5.97 18.29
CA GLN A 111 -5.96 -6.18 19.67
C GLN A 111 -5.71 -7.60 20.17
N LEU A 112 -5.39 -8.52 19.26
CA LEU A 112 -5.10 -9.92 19.51
C LEU A 112 -3.58 -10.19 19.46
N TYR A 113 -2.76 -9.15 19.67
CA TYR A 113 -1.32 -9.26 19.81
C TYR A 113 -0.93 -9.07 21.27
N LEU A 114 0.02 -9.88 21.74
CA LEU A 114 0.66 -9.84 23.04
C LEU A 114 2.15 -9.52 22.81
N GLY A 115 2.47 -8.23 22.71
CA GLY A 115 3.77 -7.79 22.21
C GLY A 115 3.90 -8.07 20.72
N ASP A 116 4.97 -8.77 20.33
CA ASP A 116 5.21 -9.17 18.93
C ASP A 116 4.46 -10.48 18.54
N ASP A 117 3.94 -11.21 19.53
CA ASP A 117 3.24 -12.47 19.31
C ASP A 117 1.74 -12.26 19.13
N ARG A 118 1.09 -13.15 18.39
CA ARG A 118 -0.37 -13.19 18.28
C ARG A 118 -0.93 -14.13 19.34
N SER A 119 -1.96 -13.70 20.07
CA SER A 119 -2.70 -14.58 20.96
C SER A 119 -3.39 -15.69 20.15
N PHE A 120 -3.63 -16.84 20.77
CA PHE A 120 -4.42 -17.90 20.15
C PHE A 120 -5.92 -17.63 20.24
N ALA A 121 -6.37 -16.97 21.30
CA ALA A 121 -7.77 -16.69 21.56
C ALA A 121 -8.03 -15.19 21.77
N THR A 122 -9.29 -14.79 21.61
CA THR A 122 -9.77 -13.49 22.06
C THR A 122 -9.61 -13.36 23.58
N PRO A 123 -9.25 -12.18 24.11
CA PRO A 123 -9.06 -12.00 25.54
C PRO A 123 -10.38 -12.18 26.32
N ASP A 124 -10.29 -12.74 27.53
CA ASP A 124 -11.45 -12.89 28.44
C ASP A 124 -12.05 -11.54 28.82
N VAL A 125 -11.16 -10.54 28.99
CA VAL A 125 -11.54 -9.15 29.22
C VAL A 125 -11.46 -8.40 27.90
N PRO A 126 -12.60 -7.99 27.30
CA PRO A 126 -12.57 -7.31 26.02
C PRO A 126 -12.12 -5.86 26.20
N LYS A 127 -11.24 -5.40 25.30
CA LYS A 127 -10.86 -4.00 25.21
C LYS A 127 -12.02 -3.13 24.71
N HIS A 128 -12.88 -3.68 23.86
CA HIS A 128 -14.01 -2.96 23.27
C HIS A 128 -15.31 -3.70 23.52
N TYR A 129 -16.39 -2.92 23.62
CA TYR A 129 -17.74 -3.41 23.63
C TYR A 129 -18.48 -2.94 22.38
N TYR A 130 -19.31 -3.80 21.82
CA TYR A 130 -20.30 -3.43 20.83
C TYR A 130 -21.59 -2.97 21.53
N LEU A 131 -22.07 -1.78 21.16
CA LEU A 131 -23.28 -1.20 21.69
C LEU A 131 -24.50 -2.00 21.22
N TYR A 132 -25.21 -2.62 22.17
CA TYR A 132 -26.35 -3.49 21.87
C TYR A 132 -27.47 -3.33 22.91
N PRO A 133 -28.12 -2.17 22.95
CA PRO A 133 -29.09 -1.85 23.99
C PRO A 133 -30.35 -2.67 23.87
N ARG A 134 -30.89 -3.10 25.02
CA ARG A 134 -32.16 -3.81 25.08
C ARG A 134 -33.33 -2.90 24.67
N PRO A 135 -34.45 -3.48 24.20
CA PRO A 135 -35.65 -2.70 23.94
C PRO A 135 -36.13 -1.97 25.20
N GLY A 136 -36.69 -0.77 25.01
CA GLY A 136 -37.24 0.05 26.09
C GLY A 136 -36.48 1.36 26.32
N LYS A 137 -36.66 1.95 27.49
CA LYS A 137 -36.08 3.25 27.83
C LYS A 137 -34.56 3.16 27.94
N LEU A 138 -33.86 4.04 27.24
CA LEU A 138 -32.41 4.21 27.38
C LEU A 138 -32.09 4.68 28.80
N ARG A 139 -31.28 3.90 29.51
CA ARG A 139 -30.86 4.16 30.89
C ARG A 139 -29.39 4.50 30.95
N TYR A 140 -28.99 5.10 32.07
CA TYR A 140 -27.62 5.55 32.30
C TYR A 140 -27.17 6.53 31.20
N GLY A 141 -25.86 6.72 30.98
CA GLY A 141 -25.33 7.69 30.01
C GLY A 141 -25.76 7.44 28.56
N LEU A 142 -26.45 6.34 28.26
CA LEU A 142 -26.80 5.95 26.89
C LEU A 142 -27.75 6.92 26.18
N ASN A 143 -28.71 7.54 26.88
CA ASN A 143 -29.59 8.54 26.26
C ASN A 143 -28.80 9.77 25.80
N GLU A 144 -27.84 10.21 26.61
CA GLU A 144 -26.94 11.31 26.27
C GLU A 144 -26.06 10.93 25.08
N TYR A 145 -25.49 9.72 25.09
CA TYR A 145 -24.65 9.23 24.01
C TYR A 145 -25.39 9.10 22.67
N VAL A 146 -26.64 8.61 22.69
CA VAL A 146 -27.49 8.57 21.48
C VAL A 146 -27.79 9.97 20.96
N LYS A 147 -28.15 10.92 21.83
CA LYS A 147 -28.38 12.32 21.43
C LYS A 147 -27.12 12.95 20.82
N LEU A 148 -25.94 12.64 21.36
CA LEU A 148 -24.67 13.08 20.76
C LEU A 148 -24.53 12.55 19.33
N GLY A 149 -24.81 11.26 19.11
CA GLY A 149 -24.80 10.68 17.76
C GLY A 149 -25.84 11.29 16.81
N GLU A 150 -26.99 11.72 17.33
CA GLU A 150 -28.00 12.47 16.58
C GLU A 150 -27.49 13.85 16.15
N LEU A 151 -26.97 14.63 17.11
CA LEU A 151 -26.37 15.95 16.86
C LEU A 151 -25.22 15.89 15.86
N LYS A 152 -24.46 14.80 15.85
CA LYS A 152 -23.33 14.57 14.93
C LYS A 152 -23.75 13.99 13.57
N GLY A 153 -25.04 13.75 13.36
CA GLY A 153 -25.53 13.20 12.10
C GLY A 153 -25.17 11.73 11.86
N ILE A 154 -24.74 10.98 12.88
CA ILE A 154 -24.35 9.56 12.73
C ILE A 154 -25.56 8.73 12.29
N HIS A 155 -26.71 8.99 12.92
CA HIS A 155 -28.01 8.41 12.55
C HIS A 155 -28.41 8.71 11.09
N ALA A 156 -27.82 9.74 10.47
CA ALA A 156 -28.14 10.14 9.11
C ALA A 156 -27.36 9.34 8.05
N GLY A 157 -26.30 8.62 8.44
CA GLY A 157 -25.46 7.84 7.55
C GLY A 157 -26.23 6.70 6.87
N GLU A 158 -25.99 6.50 5.57
CA GLU A 158 -26.75 5.56 4.74
C GLU A 158 -26.74 4.13 5.30
N LEU A 159 -25.54 3.62 5.64
CA LEU A 159 -25.39 2.26 6.19
C LEU A 159 -25.99 2.14 7.60
N VAL A 160 -25.91 3.19 8.41
CA VAL A 160 -26.50 3.21 9.75
C VAL A 160 -28.02 3.13 9.66
N LYS A 161 -28.62 3.94 8.77
CA LYS A 161 -30.06 3.94 8.49
C LYS A 161 -30.54 2.60 7.94
N SER A 162 -29.85 2.07 6.92
CA SER A 162 -30.25 0.80 6.28
C SER A 162 -30.19 -0.39 7.23
N ASN A 163 -29.38 -0.27 8.30
CA ASN A 163 -29.19 -1.32 9.28
C ASN A 163 -29.90 -1.03 10.60
N ALA A 164 -30.66 0.05 10.71
CA ALA A 164 -31.38 0.38 11.95
C ALA A 164 -32.40 -0.71 12.31
N SER A 165 -32.52 -1.01 13.60
CA SER A 165 -33.59 -1.86 14.12
C SER A 165 -34.82 -1.05 14.51
N ASP A 166 -35.95 -1.73 14.69
CA ASP A 166 -37.20 -1.11 15.15
C ASP A 166 -37.08 -0.49 16.56
N VAL A 167 -36.07 -0.89 17.34
CA VAL A 167 -35.78 -0.31 18.66
C VAL A 167 -35.21 1.11 18.55
N GLY A 168 -34.56 1.43 17.43
CA GLY A 168 -33.89 2.70 17.17
C GLY A 168 -32.65 2.55 16.29
N TRP A 169 -32.23 3.67 15.69
CA TRP A 169 -31.08 3.74 14.78
C TRP A 169 -29.75 3.32 15.44
N TYR A 170 -29.65 3.53 16.75
CA TYR A 170 -28.50 3.19 17.59
C TYR A 170 -28.39 1.69 17.90
N ARG A 171 -29.30 0.86 17.41
CA ARG A 171 -29.20 -0.60 17.44
C ARG A 171 -29.31 -1.15 16.03
N GLN A 172 -28.34 -1.96 15.63
CA GLN A 172 -28.31 -2.56 14.30
C GLN A 172 -29.21 -3.82 14.24
N ALA A 173 -30.02 -3.95 13.19
CA ALA A 173 -30.90 -5.09 12.90
C ALA A 173 -30.15 -6.31 12.34
N ARG A 174 -28.96 -6.11 11.78
CA ARG A 174 -28.15 -7.21 11.22
C ARG A 174 -27.79 -8.22 12.29
N THR A 175 -27.74 -9.49 11.90
CA THR A 175 -27.24 -10.57 12.74
C THR A 175 -25.80 -10.27 13.17
N LEU A 176 -25.56 -10.30 14.49
CA LEU A 176 -24.22 -10.16 15.02
C LEU A 176 -23.37 -11.33 14.57
N VAL A 177 -22.13 -11.06 14.20
CA VAL A 177 -21.17 -12.08 13.80
C VAL A 177 -20.24 -12.28 14.99
N ALA A 178 -20.37 -13.44 15.63
CA ALA A 178 -19.66 -13.81 16.86
C ALA A 178 -19.09 -15.23 16.74
N SER A 179 -18.53 -15.54 15.57
CA SER A 179 -18.13 -16.90 15.23
C SER A 179 -17.01 -17.44 16.07
N GLU A 180 -17.03 -18.75 16.30
CA GLU A 180 -16.07 -19.44 17.15
C GLU A 180 -14.65 -19.35 16.61
N TRP A 181 -14.49 -19.49 15.29
CA TRP A 181 -13.20 -19.32 14.61
C TRP A 181 -13.15 -18.01 13.84
N VAL A 182 -12.09 -17.25 14.06
CA VAL A 182 -11.95 -15.89 13.56
C VAL A 182 -10.71 -15.79 12.69
N LEU A 183 -10.89 -15.51 11.40
CA LEU A 183 -9.80 -15.30 10.45
C LEU A 183 -9.58 -13.79 10.26
N PRO A 184 -8.33 -13.35 10.05
CA PRO A 184 -8.05 -11.96 9.68
C PRO A 184 -8.56 -11.68 8.27
N TYR A 185 -9.25 -10.55 8.06
CA TYR A 185 -9.61 -10.11 6.71
C TYR A 185 -8.35 -9.74 5.91
N ASN A 186 -7.38 -9.08 6.55
CA ASN A 186 -6.10 -8.73 5.95
C ASN A 186 -4.97 -9.35 6.78
N SER A 187 -4.03 -10.04 6.13
CA SER A 187 -2.81 -10.48 6.81
C SER A 187 -1.59 -10.50 5.91
N ALA A 188 -0.42 -10.24 6.51
CA ALA A 188 0.89 -10.27 5.89
C ALA A 188 1.35 -11.71 5.69
N TYR A 189 2.40 -12.19 6.35
CA TYR A 189 2.89 -13.57 6.24
C TYR A 189 1.98 -14.54 6.97
N ASP A 190 1.75 -14.27 8.24
CA ASP A 190 1.06 -15.22 9.08
C ASP A 190 -0.45 -15.21 8.84
N TYR A 191 -1.04 -16.40 8.88
CA TYR A 191 -2.47 -16.60 8.76
C TYR A 191 -2.88 -17.81 9.56
N GLY A 192 -3.82 -17.60 10.47
CA GLY A 192 -4.38 -18.60 11.35
C GLY A 192 -5.67 -18.05 11.93
N ALA A 193 -6.47 -18.94 12.52
CA ALA A 193 -7.74 -18.56 13.13
C ALA A 193 -7.58 -18.39 14.64
N TRP A 194 -8.01 -17.25 15.16
CA TRP A 194 -8.21 -17.08 16.59
C TRP A 194 -9.43 -17.86 17.04
N HIS A 195 -9.35 -18.40 18.26
CA HIS A 195 -10.49 -18.95 18.97
C HIS A 195 -11.26 -17.83 19.70
N ASN A 196 -12.58 -17.78 19.56
CA ASN A 196 -13.46 -16.78 20.16
C ASN A 196 -14.43 -17.42 21.16
N PRO A 197 -13.92 -17.92 22.31
CA PRO A 197 -14.73 -18.66 23.28
C PRO A 197 -15.83 -17.80 23.92
N SER A 198 -15.66 -16.48 23.97
CA SER A 198 -16.62 -15.56 24.60
C SER A 198 -17.74 -15.12 23.64
N GLY A 199 -17.68 -15.52 22.37
CA GLY A 199 -18.63 -15.05 21.36
C GLY A 199 -18.58 -13.53 21.18
N ALA A 200 -17.37 -12.95 21.21
CA ALA A 200 -17.19 -11.53 20.98
C ALA A 200 -17.63 -11.15 19.55
N VAL A 201 -18.30 -10.01 19.43
CA VAL A 201 -18.75 -9.45 18.15
C VAL A 201 -17.53 -9.04 17.33
N LEU A 202 -17.47 -9.54 16.10
CA LEU A 202 -16.38 -9.32 15.17
C LEU A 202 -16.67 -8.11 14.28
N ASN A 203 -15.74 -7.17 14.20
CA ASN A 203 -15.78 -6.10 13.20
C ASN A 203 -15.50 -6.62 11.78
N GLY A 204 -15.89 -5.87 10.75
CA GLY A 204 -15.64 -6.14 9.33
C GLY A 204 -14.17 -6.31 8.92
N ARG A 205 -13.20 -6.11 9.82
CA ARG A 205 -11.79 -6.52 9.69
C ARG A 205 -11.53 -8.01 9.93
N PHE A 206 -12.57 -8.78 10.22
CA PHE A 206 -12.49 -10.23 10.43
C PHE A 206 -13.46 -10.98 9.51
N VAL A 207 -13.15 -12.26 9.31
CA VAL A 207 -14.02 -13.25 8.69
C VAL A 207 -14.27 -14.35 9.71
N GLY A 208 -15.54 -14.54 10.08
CA GLY A 208 -15.97 -15.62 10.96
C GLY A 208 -16.14 -16.93 10.20
N ALA A 209 -15.73 -18.03 10.82
CA ALA A 209 -15.94 -19.39 10.34
C ALA A 209 -16.63 -20.21 11.44
N GLU A 210 -17.78 -20.80 11.10
CA GLU A 210 -18.51 -21.74 11.96
C GLU A 210 -18.48 -23.12 11.31
N PRO A 211 -18.22 -24.21 12.04
CA PRO A 211 -18.31 -25.53 11.45
C PRO A 211 -19.75 -25.84 11.05
N LEU A 212 -19.93 -26.55 9.92
CA LEU A 212 -21.25 -27.07 9.55
C LEU A 212 -21.72 -28.18 10.48
N ASP A 213 -20.79 -28.99 11.00
CA ASP A 213 -21.01 -29.94 12.08
C ASP A 213 -20.40 -29.38 13.38
N PRO A 214 -21.22 -28.99 14.37
CA PRO A 214 -20.73 -28.47 15.66
C PRO A 214 -19.75 -29.41 16.38
N GLN A 215 -19.85 -30.73 16.19
CA GLN A 215 -18.94 -31.70 16.82
C GLN A 215 -17.52 -31.65 16.22
N ALA A 216 -17.38 -31.08 15.02
CA ALA A 216 -16.11 -30.96 14.31
C ALA A 216 -15.39 -29.62 14.54
N SER A 217 -15.84 -28.77 15.47
CA SER A 217 -15.26 -27.44 15.66
C SER A 217 -13.76 -27.45 15.93
N GLU A 218 -13.29 -28.39 16.76
CA GLU A 218 -11.86 -28.57 17.04
C GLU A 218 -11.05 -28.94 15.79
N LEU A 219 -11.62 -29.79 14.92
CA LEU A 219 -10.98 -30.19 13.67
C LEU A 219 -10.94 -29.03 12.67
N LEU A 220 -12.01 -28.22 12.61
CA LEU A 220 -12.01 -27.00 11.83
C LEU A 220 -10.93 -26.03 12.33
N GLY A 221 -10.85 -25.78 13.63
CA GLY A 221 -9.82 -24.94 14.24
C GLY A 221 -8.40 -25.41 13.93
N ALA A 222 -8.16 -26.72 14.03
CA ALA A 222 -6.90 -27.36 13.67
C ALA A 222 -6.54 -27.12 12.19
N VAL A 223 -7.50 -27.31 11.29
CA VAL A 223 -7.31 -27.08 9.86
C VAL A 223 -7.07 -25.61 9.54
N LEU A 224 -7.83 -24.68 10.13
CA LEU A 224 -7.65 -23.24 9.92
C LEU A 224 -6.32 -22.70 10.45
N ASN A 225 -5.72 -23.38 11.42
CA ASN A 225 -4.41 -23.05 11.97
C ASN A 225 -3.26 -23.84 11.33
N SER A 226 -3.50 -24.62 10.27
CA SER A 226 -2.49 -25.39 9.53
C SER A 226 -1.73 -24.56 8.48
N THR A 227 -0.58 -25.04 8.01
CA THR A 227 0.14 -24.40 6.89
C THR A 227 -0.63 -24.52 5.58
N PHE A 228 -1.53 -25.51 5.46
CA PHE A 228 -2.41 -25.68 4.33
C PHE A 228 -3.38 -24.51 4.17
N ALA A 229 -4.05 -24.10 5.25
CA ALA A 229 -4.93 -22.92 5.23
C ALA A 229 -4.14 -21.63 4.91
N ALA A 230 -2.95 -21.47 5.50
CA ALA A 230 -2.07 -20.34 5.23
C ALA A 230 -1.61 -20.28 3.76
N SER A 231 -1.42 -21.43 3.11
CA SER A 231 -1.04 -21.52 1.70
C SER A 231 -2.23 -21.34 0.76
N GLY A 232 -3.38 -21.95 1.08
CA GLY A 232 -4.61 -21.81 0.31
C GLY A 232 -5.11 -20.37 0.24
N ARG A 233 -4.88 -19.57 1.29
CA ARG A 233 -5.18 -18.12 1.25
C ARG A 233 -4.39 -17.39 0.16
N LEU A 234 -3.16 -17.81 -0.14
CA LEU A 234 -2.30 -17.12 -1.12
C LEU A 234 -2.80 -17.34 -2.54
N LEU A 235 -3.58 -18.41 -2.73
CA LEU A 235 -4.22 -18.73 -4.00
C LEU A 235 -5.48 -17.88 -4.24
N GLU A 236 -6.27 -17.65 -3.18
CA GLU A 236 -7.61 -17.06 -3.29
C GLU A 236 -7.69 -15.60 -2.85
N GLY A 237 -6.78 -15.15 -1.99
CA GLY A 237 -6.71 -13.79 -1.45
C GLY A 237 -6.23 -12.77 -2.48
N VAL A 238 -6.62 -11.51 -2.30
CA VAL A 238 -6.20 -10.41 -3.17
C VAL A 238 -5.01 -9.71 -2.53
N ALA A 239 -3.87 -9.67 -3.23
CA ALA A 239 -2.72 -8.91 -2.76
C ALA A 239 -3.07 -7.40 -2.68
N THR A 240 -2.87 -6.80 -1.51
CA THR A 240 -3.23 -5.39 -1.23
C THR A 240 -2.04 -4.57 -0.82
N GLY A 241 -1.94 -3.35 -1.36
CA GLY A 241 -0.91 -2.38 -0.97
C GLY A 241 0.52 -2.84 -1.28
N VAL A 242 1.44 -2.50 -0.38
CA VAL A 242 2.87 -2.82 -0.45
C VAL A 242 3.13 -4.19 0.19
N GLU A 243 3.83 -5.03 -0.57
CA GLU A 243 4.50 -6.29 -0.24
C GLU A 243 3.94 -7.16 0.90
N GLY A 244 3.38 -8.32 0.53
CA GLY A 244 3.10 -9.43 1.45
C GLY A 244 1.71 -9.47 2.07
N ALA A 245 0.97 -8.36 2.10
CA ALA A 245 -0.40 -8.32 2.62
C ALA A 245 -1.45 -8.83 1.63
N PHE A 246 -2.37 -9.67 2.12
CA PHE A 246 -3.48 -10.22 1.35
C PHE A 246 -4.80 -9.97 2.05
N ASP A 247 -5.78 -9.48 1.29
CA ASP A 247 -7.18 -9.44 1.66
C ASP A 247 -7.86 -10.78 1.34
N VAL A 248 -8.41 -11.42 2.37
CA VAL A 248 -9.16 -12.67 2.30
C VAL A 248 -10.57 -12.40 2.80
N GLY A 249 -11.38 -11.73 1.98
CA GLY A 249 -12.80 -11.55 2.26
C GLY A 249 -13.61 -12.85 2.14
N PRO A 250 -14.90 -12.87 2.54
CA PRO A 250 -15.72 -14.08 2.54
C PRO A 250 -15.76 -14.84 1.21
N PRO A 251 -15.87 -14.18 0.02
CA PRO A 251 -15.84 -14.90 -1.26
C PRO A 251 -14.52 -15.65 -1.49
N ALA A 252 -13.39 -15.08 -1.08
CA ALA A 252 -12.08 -15.74 -1.16
C ALA A 252 -11.95 -16.85 -0.11
N ALA A 253 -12.28 -16.54 1.15
CA ALA A 253 -12.24 -17.50 2.25
C ALA A 253 -13.04 -18.78 1.95
N ARG A 254 -14.23 -18.67 1.35
CA ARG A 254 -15.07 -19.81 0.96
C ARG A 254 -14.39 -20.78 -0.01
N ARG A 255 -13.44 -20.29 -0.82
CA ARG A 255 -12.72 -21.06 -1.84
C ARG A 255 -11.34 -21.55 -1.38
N VAL A 256 -10.89 -21.15 -0.19
CA VAL A 256 -9.63 -21.64 0.36
C VAL A 256 -9.72 -23.16 0.50
N MET A 257 -8.82 -23.87 -0.18
CA MET A 257 -8.76 -25.32 -0.13
C MET A 257 -8.05 -25.77 1.14
N VAL A 258 -8.68 -26.68 1.87
CA VAL A 258 -8.19 -27.20 3.16
C VAL A 258 -8.32 -28.73 3.23
N PRO A 259 -7.51 -29.42 4.06
CA PRO A 259 -7.67 -30.85 4.30
C PRO A 259 -9.10 -31.22 4.69
N ASP A 260 -9.68 -32.23 4.02
CA ASP A 260 -11.03 -32.70 4.33
C ASP A 260 -11.03 -33.58 5.59
N PHE A 261 -11.25 -32.94 6.74
CA PHE A 261 -11.26 -33.62 8.03
C PHE A 261 -12.44 -34.58 8.21
N ARG A 262 -13.47 -34.55 7.35
CA ARG A 262 -14.58 -35.52 7.39
C ARG A 262 -14.12 -36.93 7.00
N ARG A 263 -12.96 -37.04 6.34
CA ARG A 263 -12.36 -38.31 5.94
C ARG A 263 -11.54 -38.97 7.06
N PHE A 264 -11.36 -38.30 8.20
CA PHE A 264 -10.54 -38.80 9.29
C PHE A 264 -11.27 -39.90 10.05
N GLY A 265 -10.59 -41.03 10.26
CA GLY A 265 -11.04 -42.03 11.24
C GLY A 265 -10.91 -41.50 12.68
N GLU A 266 -11.63 -42.12 13.62
CA GLU A 266 -11.68 -41.68 15.02
C GLU A 266 -10.28 -41.51 15.66
N THR A 267 -9.38 -42.47 15.44
CA THR A 267 -8.00 -42.42 15.93
C THR A 267 -7.23 -41.23 15.38
N ALA A 268 -7.42 -40.90 14.10
CA ALA A 268 -6.77 -39.76 13.46
C ALA A 268 -7.33 -38.44 14.01
N SER A 269 -8.65 -38.33 14.13
CA SER A 269 -9.32 -37.15 14.70
C SER A 269 -8.82 -36.85 16.11
N LYS A 270 -8.75 -37.87 16.98
CA LYS A 270 -8.20 -37.73 18.34
C LYS A 270 -6.75 -37.27 18.35
N LYS A 271 -5.93 -37.76 17.40
CA LYS A 271 -4.53 -37.35 17.28
C LYS A 271 -4.41 -35.89 16.86
N VAL A 272 -5.17 -35.45 15.86
CA VAL A 272 -5.21 -34.04 15.41
C VAL A 272 -5.65 -33.13 16.55
N GLN A 273 -6.75 -33.48 17.23
CA GLN A 273 -7.28 -32.73 18.38
C GLN A 273 -6.27 -32.64 19.52
N LYS A 274 -5.55 -33.73 19.82
CA LYS A 274 -4.50 -33.73 20.86
C LYS A 274 -3.38 -32.74 20.55
N VAL A 275 -2.89 -32.73 19.30
CA VAL A 275 -1.84 -31.78 18.89
C VAL A 275 -2.38 -30.35 18.93
N PHE A 276 -3.59 -30.13 18.42
CA PHE A 276 -4.21 -28.81 18.43
C PHE A 276 -4.47 -28.28 19.85
N ALA A 277 -4.86 -29.15 20.78
CA ALA A 277 -4.99 -28.79 22.20
C ALA A 277 -3.65 -28.35 22.81
N ALA A 278 -2.53 -28.93 22.39
CA ALA A 278 -1.20 -28.48 22.82
C ALA A 278 -0.89 -27.06 22.32
N ILE A 279 -1.25 -26.75 21.07
CA ILE A 279 -1.13 -25.39 20.50
C ILE A 279 -1.98 -24.40 21.29
N ARG A 280 -3.26 -24.74 21.52
CA ARG A 280 -4.18 -23.91 22.31
C ARG A 280 -3.64 -23.65 23.71
N LYS A 281 -3.10 -24.68 24.38
CA LYS A 281 -2.49 -24.57 25.71
C LYS A 281 -1.29 -23.61 25.73
N GLY A 282 -0.55 -23.51 24.62
CA GLY A 282 0.52 -22.53 24.45
C GLY A 282 0.03 -21.07 24.42
N GLY A 283 -1.26 -20.84 24.16
CA GLY A 283 -1.89 -19.51 24.21
C GLY A 283 -1.45 -18.53 23.12
N ARG A 284 -0.55 -18.95 22.21
CA ARG A 284 -0.01 -18.15 21.11
C ARG A 284 -0.32 -18.81 19.78
N MET A 285 -0.63 -17.99 18.78
CA MET A 285 -0.81 -18.47 17.42
C MET A 285 0.55 -18.74 16.78
N LEU A 286 0.76 -19.97 16.32
CA LEU A 286 2.04 -20.37 15.74
C LEU A 286 2.32 -19.59 14.44
N PRO A 287 3.55 -19.09 14.26
CA PRO A 287 3.94 -18.40 13.03
C PRO A 287 3.87 -19.34 11.83
N ALA A 288 3.66 -18.77 10.64
CA ALA A 288 3.81 -19.46 9.38
C ALA A 288 5.30 -19.78 9.11
N PRO A 289 5.62 -20.66 8.14
CA PRO A 289 7.01 -20.97 7.81
C PRO A 289 7.85 -19.71 7.56
N SER A 290 9.10 -19.73 8.03
CA SER A 290 10.05 -18.63 7.82
C SER A 290 10.49 -18.54 6.35
N ALA A 291 11.21 -17.49 5.97
CA ALA A 291 11.82 -17.36 4.63
C ALA A 291 12.76 -18.52 4.26
N LYS A 292 13.27 -19.25 5.26
CA LYS A 292 14.09 -20.46 5.08
C LYS A 292 13.28 -21.76 5.11
N GLY A 293 11.95 -21.67 5.20
CA GLY A 293 11.07 -22.83 5.35
C GLY A 293 11.13 -23.49 6.73
N GLN A 294 11.66 -22.80 7.75
CA GLN A 294 11.67 -23.32 9.12
C GLN A 294 10.29 -23.15 9.74
N VAL A 295 9.87 -24.16 10.51
CA VAL A 295 8.52 -24.25 11.07
C VAL A 295 8.60 -24.62 12.54
N ASP A 296 7.72 -24.04 13.36
CA ASP A 296 7.55 -24.46 14.75
C ASP A 296 7.19 -25.96 14.83
N HIS A 297 7.78 -26.68 15.78
CA HIS A 297 7.56 -28.11 15.95
C HIS A 297 6.09 -28.49 16.12
N LEU A 298 5.29 -27.71 16.87
CA LEU A 298 3.87 -28.00 17.07
C LEU A 298 3.07 -27.78 15.78
N ARG A 299 3.47 -26.81 14.94
CA ARG A 299 2.88 -26.62 13.62
C ARG A 299 3.22 -27.79 12.70
N ARG A 300 4.47 -28.26 12.73
CA ARG A 300 4.88 -29.46 11.97
C ARG A 300 4.12 -30.71 12.42
N ASP A 301 3.92 -30.88 13.72
CA ASP A 301 3.16 -31.99 14.28
C ASP A 301 1.68 -31.94 13.85
N LEU A 302 1.09 -30.73 13.84
CA LEU A 302 -0.28 -30.50 13.40
C LEU A 302 -0.43 -30.86 11.91
N ASP A 303 0.42 -30.28 11.06
CA ASP A 303 0.37 -30.51 9.62
C ASP A 303 0.63 -32.01 9.30
N THR A 304 1.53 -32.66 10.04
CA THR A 304 1.78 -34.11 9.94
C THR A 304 0.54 -34.92 10.33
N ALA A 305 -0.10 -34.59 11.46
CA ALA A 305 -1.29 -35.29 11.92
C ALA A 305 -2.45 -35.17 10.93
N LEU A 306 -2.62 -34.01 10.29
CA LEU A 306 -3.62 -33.81 9.23
C LEU A 306 -3.36 -34.70 8.01
N LEU A 307 -2.11 -34.77 7.52
CA LEU A 307 -1.76 -35.63 6.39
C LEU A 307 -1.94 -37.12 6.69
N LEU A 308 -1.50 -37.56 7.87
CA LEU A 308 -1.73 -38.94 8.31
C LEU A 308 -3.22 -39.24 8.45
N GLY A 309 -4.02 -38.27 8.92
CA GLY A 309 -5.47 -38.40 9.00
C GLY A 309 -6.16 -38.53 7.65
N MET A 310 -5.60 -37.96 6.59
CA MET A 310 -6.04 -38.17 5.20
C MET A 310 -5.57 -39.51 4.61
N GLY A 311 -4.81 -40.31 5.35
CA GLY A 311 -4.37 -41.64 4.95
C GLY A 311 -2.99 -41.69 4.28
N LEU A 312 -2.19 -40.62 4.34
CA LEU A 312 -0.82 -40.65 3.84
C LEU A 312 0.08 -41.46 4.80
N SER A 313 1.08 -42.13 4.24
CA SER A 313 2.15 -42.72 5.05
C SER A 313 3.05 -41.63 5.65
N ALA A 314 3.79 -41.96 6.71
CA ALA A 314 4.73 -41.00 7.33
C ALA A 314 5.76 -40.45 6.34
N GLY A 315 6.26 -41.29 5.41
CA GLY A 315 7.18 -40.85 4.37
C GLY A 315 6.54 -39.92 3.34
N GLN A 316 5.31 -40.21 2.91
CA GLN A 316 4.56 -39.33 2.01
C GLN A 316 4.24 -37.99 2.68
N ALA A 317 3.85 -38.02 3.96
CA ALA A 317 3.59 -36.82 4.74
C ALA A 317 4.86 -35.96 4.87
N ALA A 318 5.99 -36.56 5.24
CA ALA A 318 7.26 -35.83 5.35
C ALA A 318 7.67 -35.18 4.03
N ALA A 319 7.63 -35.92 2.92
CA ALA A 319 7.98 -35.40 1.59
C ALA A 319 7.08 -34.23 1.17
N MET A 320 5.77 -34.33 1.44
CA MET A 320 4.83 -33.24 1.14
C MET A 320 5.09 -32.00 1.99
N LEU A 321 5.33 -32.17 3.30
CA LEU A 321 5.61 -31.05 4.20
C LEU A 321 6.92 -30.34 3.83
N ASP A 322 7.96 -31.09 3.47
CA ASP A 322 9.22 -30.49 3.04
C ASP A 322 9.04 -29.66 1.76
N SER A 323 8.24 -30.16 0.79
CA SER A 323 7.86 -29.38 -0.40
C SER A 323 7.03 -28.14 -0.04
N LEU A 324 6.03 -28.29 0.82
CA LEU A 324 5.15 -27.21 1.29
C LEU A 324 5.95 -26.09 1.96
N TYR A 325 6.78 -26.43 2.94
CA TYR A 325 7.56 -25.46 3.70
C TYR A 325 8.64 -24.79 2.85
N SER A 326 9.30 -25.55 1.97
CA SER A 326 10.30 -24.99 1.05
C SER A 326 9.66 -24.04 0.03
N SER A 327 8.47 -24.37 -0.48
CA SER A 327 7.75 -23.51 -1.41
C SER A 327 7.21 -22.25 -0.73
N TYR A 328 6.65 -22.37 0.47
CA TYR A 328 6.19 -21.23 1.25
C TYR A 328 7.35 -20.32 1.65
N GLY A 329 8.47 -20.89 2.11
CA GLY A 329 9.67 -20.15 2.49
C GLY A 329 10.25 -19.35 1.34
N ARG A 330 10.37 -19.95 0.13
CA ARG A 330 10.79 -19.22 -1.07
C ARG A 330 9.88 -18.05 -1.42
N TRP A 331 8.56 -18.26 -1.34
CA TRP A 331 7.60 -17.18 -1.54
C TRP A 331 7.84 -16.04 -0.55
N ARG A 332 7.96 -16.36 0.75
CA ARG A 332 8.20 -15.37 1.81
C ARG A 332 9.52 -14.64 1.61
N ALA A 333 10.60 -15.35 1.29
CA ALA A 333 11.91 -14.76 1.00
C ALA A 333 11.86 -13.74 -0.15
N ASN A 334 11.13 -14.07 -1.23
CA ASN A 334 10.96 -13.15 -2.36
C ASN A 334 10.23 -11.87 -1.93
N ILE A 335 9.17 -11.99 -1.11
CA ILE A 335 8.43 -10.83 -0.61
C ILE A 335 9.32 -9.97 0.31
N GLU A 336 10.00 -10.60 1.28
CA GLU A 336 10.89 -9.91 2.20
C GLU A 336 12.04 -9.19 1.47
N GLN A 337 12.55 -9.77 0.38
CA GLN A 337 13.57 -9.13 -0.47
C GLN A 337 13.04 -7.84 -1.11
N VAL A 338 11.83 -7.86 -1.66
CA VAL A 338 11.20 -6.67 -2.24
C VAL A 338 10.95 -5.62 -1.14
N GLU A 339 10.49 -6.02 0.05
CA GLU A 339 10.33 -5.12 1.21
C GLU A 339 11.63 -4.43 1.61
N MET A 340 12.71 -5.21 1.70
CA MET A 340 14.03 -4.67 2.03
C MET A 340 14.48 -3.66 0.97
N GLN A 341 14.28 -3.96 -0.32
CA GLN A 341 14.59 -3.05 -1.41
C GLN A 341 13.77 -1.76 -1.33
N MET A 342 12.45 -1.85 -1.07
CA MET A 342 11.60 -0.67 -0.94
C MET A 342 11.94 0.16 0.30
N ARG A 343 12.30 -0.47 1.42
CA ARG A 343 12.82 0.25 2.60
C ARG A 343 14.15 0.93 2.30
N ALA A 344 15.04 0.32 1.52
CA ALA A 344 16.28 0.95 1.07
C ALA A 344 15.99 2.15 0.16
N ASN A 345 15.12 1.99 -0.84
CA ASN A 345 14.70 3.06 -1.75
C ASN A 345 14.05 4.23 -0.98
N ARG A 346 13.16 3.95 -0.02
CA ARG A 346 12.56 4.99 0.83
C ARG A 346 13.60 5.74 1.65
N ARG A 347 14.56 5.02 2.25
CA ARG A 347 15.66 5.66 3.00
C ARG A 347 16.53 6.53 2.10
N GLN A 348 16.83 6.07 0.89
CA GLN A 348 17.57 6.85 -0.10
C GLN A 348 16.79 8.11 -0.51
N MET A 349 15.49 7.99 -0.80
CA MET A 349 14.63 9.14 -1.12
C MET A 349 14.58 10.17 0.02
N HIS A 350 14.46 9.72 1.27
CA HIS A 350 14.51 10.62 2.43
C HIS A 350 15.87 11.30 2.57
N ALA A 351 16.98 10.57 2.36
CA ALA A 351 18.33 11.12 2.43
C ALA A 351 18.62 12.15 1.32
N THR A 352 18.02 11.99 0.13
CA THR A 352 18.19 12.91 -1.00
C THR A 352 17.19 14.06 -1.01
N GLY A 353 16.29 14.15 -0.02
CA GLY A 353 15.25 15.19 0.05
C GLY A 353 14.19 15.06 -1.06
N GLN A 354 14.06 13.88 -1.68
CA GLN A 354 13.08 13.63 -2.73
C GLN A 354 11.70 13.42 -2.10
N GLY A 355 10.81 14.38 -2.30
CA GLY A 355 9.40 14.28 -1.89
C GLY A 355 8.64 13.27 -2.75
N ARG A 356 7.60 12.65 -2.17
CA ARG A 356 6.68 11.72 -2.86
C ARG A 356 5.92 12.36 -4.04
N ASP A 357 5.87 13.68 -4.08
CA ASP A 357 5.16 14.47 -5.10
C ASP A 357 6.04 14.85 -6.30
N GLN A 358 7.33 14.51 -6.29
CA GLN A 358 8.19 14.80 -7.44
C GLN A 358 7.88 13.85 -8.59
N LYS A 359 7.64 14.41 -9.78
CA LYS A 359 7.37 13.63 -10.98
C LYS A 359 8.59 12.73 -11.27
N PRO A 360 8.39 11.43 -11.58
CA PRO A 360 9.51 10.52 -11.90
C PRO A 360 10.45 11.07 -12.99
N ALA A 361 9.90 11.75 -13.98
CA ALA A 361 10.69 12.36 -15.06
C ALA A 361 11.61 13.50 -14.55
N GLU A 362 11.18 14.26 -13.55
CA GLU A 362 11.98 15.35 -12.95
C GLU A 362 13.17 14.78 -12.16
N VAL A 363 12.94 13.70 -11.41
CA VAL A 363 13.99 13.01 -10.66
C VAL A 363 15.02 12.38 -11.62
N ALA A 364 14.55 11.68 -12.65
CA ALA A 364 15.43 11.09 -13.66
C ALA A 364 16.18 12.17 -14.44
N GLY A 365 15.52 13.27 -14.81
CA GLY A 365 16.14 14.39 -15.53
C GLY A 365 17.26 15.04 -14.72
N LYS A 366 17.08 15.21 -13.41
CA LYS A 366 18.15 15.68 -12.52
C LYS A 366 19.38 14.76 -12.55
N ARG A 367 19.18 13.44 -12.46
CA ARG A 367 20.28 12.46 -12.51
C ARG A 367 21.01 12.48 -13.85
N VAL A 368 20.26 12.53 -14.94
CA VAL A 368 20.84 12.65 -16.29
C VAL A 368 21.71 13.89 -16.40
N TRP A 369 21.25 15.04 -15.88
CA TRP A 369 22.08 16.25 -15.84
C TRP A 369 23.35 16.06 -15.00
N GLU A 370 23.26 15.52 -13.79
CA GLU A 370 24.41 15.27 -12.91
C GLU A 370 25.46 14.35 -13.57
N GLU A 371 25.04 13.39 -14.39
CA GLU A 371 25.93 12.50 -15.13
C GLU A 371 26.68 13.18 -16.28
N ILE A 372 26.05 14.13 -16.99
CA ILE A 372 26.63 14.76 -18.19
C ILE A 372 27.14 16.19 -17.94
N GLU A 373 27.00 16.73 -16.72
CA GLU A 373 27.33 18.12 -16.38
C GLU A 373 28.80 18.48 -16.72
N HIS A 374 29.71 17.52 -16.63
CA HIS A 374 31.13 17.73 -16.93
C HIS A 374 31.45 17.80 -18.42
N ASP A 375 30.55 17.33 -19.29
CA ASP A 375 30.72 17.31 -20.74
C ASP A 375 30.09 18.53 -21.44
N ILE A 376 29.24 19.27 -20.72
CA ILE A 376 28.42 20.36 -21.26
C ILE A 376 28.80 21.70 -20.59
N PRO A 377 29.19 22.73 -21.36
CA PRO A 377 29.58 24.01 -20.80
C PRO A 377 28.40 24.83 -20.28
N LEU A 378 28.68 25.75 -19.35
CA LEU A 378 27.71 26.68 -18.79
C LEU A 378 27.75 28.05 -19.48
N TYR A 379 26.59 28.59 -19.82
CA TYR A 379 26.45 29.84 -20.58
C TYR A 379 25.99 31.03 -19.73
N PRO A 380 26.28 32.27 -20.16
CA PRO A 380 27.20 32.64 -21.24
C PRO A 380 28.66 32.78 -20.77
N LYS A 381 28.88 32.75 -19.45
CA LYS A 381 30.12 33.20 -18.80
C LYS A 381 31.37 32.44 -19.25
N SER A 382 31.26 31.14 -19.55
CA SER A 382 32.38 30.33 -20.06
C SER A 382 32.94 30.81 -21.40
N PHE A 383 32.17 31.64 -22.12
CA PHE A 383 32.50 32.12 -23.46
C PHE A 383 32.64 33.64 -23.52
N LEU A 384 32.58 34.35 -22.39
CA LEU A 384 32.89 35.78 -22.34
C LEU A 384 34.34 35.97 -21.88
N SER A 385 35.12 36.76 -22.62
CA SER A 385 36.49 37.07 -22.22
C SER A 385 36.49 38.02 -21.02
N LYS A 386 37.52 38.01 -20.18
CA LYS A 386 37.62 38.93 -19.02
C LYS A 386 37.62 40.41 -19.42
N ASN A 387 38.03 40.70 -20.65
CA ASN A 387 38.14 42.04 -21.21
C ASN A 387 37.00 42.35 -22.19
N GLU A 388 35.94 41.52 -22.21
CA GLU A 388 34.81 41.74 -23.10
C GLU A 388 34.06 43.03 -22.71
N VAL A 389 33.82 43.91 -23.67
CA VAL A 389 33.03 45.12 -23.44
C VAL A 389 31.55 44.77 -23.53
N LEU A 390 30.89 44.77 -22.37
CA LEU A 390 29.47 44.45 -22.23
C LEU A 390 28.65 45.73 -22.04
N GLU A 391 27.50 45.79 -22.70
CA GLU A 391 26.48 46.81 -22.49
C GLU A 391 25.35 46.22 -21.64
N VAL A 392 24.89 46.95 -20.63
CA VAL A 392 23.76 46.53 -19.81
C VAL A 392 22.47 47.01 -20.47
N VAL A 393 21.66 46.05 -20.93
CA VAL A 393 20.37 46.33 -21.58
C VAL A 393 19.24 45.77 -20.74
N ASN A 394 18.20 46.58 -20.48
CA ASN A 394 17.02 46.12 -19.76
C ASN A 394 15.94 45.58 -20.71
N VAL A 395 15.87 44.26 -20.85
CA VAL A 395 14.90 43.55 -21.69
C VAL A 395 13.87 42.82 -20.81
N PRO A 396 12.61 43.28 -20.76
CA PRO A 396 11.58 42.64 -19.95
C PRO A 396 11.18 41.27 -20.52
N SER A 397 10.70 40.37 -19.67
CA SER A 397 10.26 39.02 -20.06
C SER A 397 9.10 39.00 -21.07
N THR A 398 8.39 40.12 -21.22
CA THR A 398 7.30 40.32 -22.19
C THR A 398 7.76 40.79 -23.57
N ALA A 399 9.06 40.98 -23.79
CA ALA A 399 9.59 41.41 -25.08
C ALA A 399 9.33 40.37 -26.18
N SER A 400 8.97 40.83 -27.37
CA SER A 400 8.91 39.96 -28.55
C SER A 400 10.28 39.94 -29.21
N LEU A 401 10.88 38.75 -29.32
CA LEU A 401 12.18 38.55 -29.96
C LEU A 401 11.92 37.72 -31.21
N SER A 402 12.32 38.23 -32.37
CA SER A 402 12.14 37.50 -33.64
C SER A 402 13.08 36.30 -33.69
N GLU A 403 12.59 35.16 -34.18
CA GLU A 403 13.39 33.96 -34.45
C GLU A 403 14.15 34.05 -35.79
N THR A 404 13.67 34.91 -36.69
CA THR A 404 14.27 35.15 -38.01
C THR A 404 14.70 36.60 -38.14
N GLU A 405 15.76 36.85 -38.93
CA GLU A 405 16.25 38.20 -39.18
C GLU A 405 15.18 39.02 -39.88
N PRO A 406 14.65 40.09 -39.25
CA PRO A 406 13.61 40.88 -39.87
C PRO A 406 14.20 41.72 -41.00
N LEU A 407 13.41 41.95 -42.05
CA LEU A 407 13.83 42.70 -43.24
C LEU A 407 14.18 44.16 -42.91
N PHE A 408 13.53 44.73 -41.90
CA PHE A 408 13.76 46.07 -41.39
C PHE A 408 14.04 45.98 -39.88
N ASP A 409 14.84 46.91 -39.36
CA ASP A 409 15.11 47.02 -37.93
C ASP A 409 15.72 45.76 -37.31
N ALA A 410 16.66 45.12 -38.02
CA ALA A 410 17.34 43.88 -37.63
C ALA A 410 17.90 43.89 -36.19
N GLY A 411 18.28 45.05 -35.66
CA GLY A 411 18.78 45.21 -34.29
C GLY A 411 17.75 45.57 -33.23
N VAL A 412 16.47 45.76 -33.57
CA VAL A 412 15.49 46.40 -32.67
C VAL A 412 14.57 45.38 -32.01
N VAL A 413 14.45 45.47 -30.69
CA VAL A 413 13.48 44.70 -29.88
C VAL A 413 12.28 45.58 -29.56
N HIS A 414 11.11 45.21 -30.08
CA HIS A 414 9.87 45.95 -29.85
C HIS A 414 9.20 45.56 -28.53
N LEU A 415 8.84 46.58 -27.76
CA LEU A 415 7.99 46.51 -26.57
C LEU A 415 6.71 47.29 -26.83
N LYS A 416 5.67 47.05 -26.03
CA LYS A 416 4.36 47.71 -26.20
C LYS A 416 4.44 49.23 -26.37
N ASN A 417 5.35 49.89 -25.63
CA ASN A 417 5.44 51.36 -25.59
C ASN A 417 6.86 51.90 -25.91
N LYS A 418 7.82 51.05 -26.28
CA LYS A 418 9.20 51.48 -26.56
C LYS A 418 9.92 50.48 -27.48
N ALA A 419 10.96 50.94 -28.16
CA ALA A 419 11.89 50.10 -28.89
C ALA A 419 13.25 50.11 -28.16
N ILE A 420 13.93 48.97 -28.14
CA ILE A 420 15.30 48.86 -27.65
C ILE A 420 16.17 48.51 -28.85
N ASP A 421 17.05 49.41 -29.25
CA ASP A 421 18.00 49.17 -30.34
C ASP A 421 19.26 48.51 -29.81
N LEU A 422 19.52 47.28 -30.26
CA LEU A 422 20.73 46.52 -30.00
C LEU A 422 21.75 46.65 -31.14
N GLY A 423 21.47 47.42 -32.19
CA GLY A 423 22.37 47.69 -33.31
C GLY A 423 22.58 46.53 -34.29
N SER A 424 22.31 45.28 -33.91
CA SER A 424 22.39 44.12 -34.81
C SER A 424 21.49 42.95 -34.40
N TYR A 425 21.09 42.14 -35.38
CA TYR A 425 20.28 40.94 -35.15
C TYR A 425 21.00 39.88 -34.31
N ASP A 426 22.32 39.76 -34.44
CA ASP A 426 23.10 38.83 -33.63
C ASP A 426 23.02 39.16 -32.12
N ARG A 427 22.93 40.44 -31.77
CA ARG A 427 22.73 40.87 -30.38
C ARG A 427 21.30 40.58 -29.91
N VAL A 428 20.30 40.67 -30.80
CA VAL A 428 18.92 40.21 -30.52
C VAL A 428 18.88 38.69 -30.27
N ARG A 429 19.56 37.88 -31.09
CA ARG A 429 19.70 36.43 -30.89
C ARG A 429 20.35 36.09 -29.55
N TYR A 430 21.38 36.83 -29.17
CA TYR A 430 22.03 36.65 -27.87
C TYR A 430 21.08 36.90 -26.69
N VAL A 431 20.28 37.97 -26.76
CA VAL A 431 19.23 38.24 -25.77
C VAL A 431 18.17 37.11 -25.76
N ALA A 432 17.80 36.57 -26.92
CA ALA A 432 16.88 35.43 -27.00
C ALA A 432 17.46 34.17 -26.35
N MET A 433 18.75 33.87 -26.56
CA MET A 433 19.45 32.80 -25.87
C MET A 433 19.41 32.98 -24.34
N LEU A 434 19.72 34.18 -23.83
CA LEU A 434 19.65 34.46 -22.39
C LEU A 434 18.22 34.23 -21.84
N ARG A 435 17.20 34.60 -22.60
CA ARG A 435 15.81 34.34 -22.24
C ARG A 435 15.49 32.84 -22.16
N THR A 436 15.99 32.03 -23.09
CA THR A 436 15.88 30.56 -23.06
C THR A 436 16.50 29.98 -21.78
N LEU A 437 17.61 30.56 -21.30
CA LEU A 437 18.22 30.20 -20.01
C LEU A 437 17.43 30.72 -18.79
N GLY A 438 16.38 31.50 -19.00
CA GLY A 438 15.59 32.14 -17.96
C GLY A 438 16.29 33.35 -17.32
N ILE A 439 17.21 34.00 -18.03
CA ILE A 439 17.86 35.26 -17.65
C ILE A 439 17.08 36.40 -18.33
N VAL A 440 16.44 37.27 -17.53
CA VAL A 440 15.59 38.37 -18.00
C VAL A 440 15.81 39.63 -17.17
N GLY A 441 15.39 40.80 -17.67
CA GLY A 441 15.60 42.10 -17.01
C GLY A 441 16.85 42.80 -17.50
N SER A 442 17.66 43.35 -16.59
CA SER A 442 18.95 43.96 -16.92
C SER A 442 19.98 42.88 -17.23
N VAL A 443 20.31 42.71 -18.51
CA VAL A 443 21.22 41.68 -19.00
C VAL A 443 22.45 42.32 -19.64
N GLU A 444 23.61 41.68 -19.46
CA GLU A 444 24.86 42.08 -20.09
C GLU A 444 24.92 41.50 -21.50
N VAL A 445 25.08 42.36 -22.51
CA VAL A 445 25.10 42.00 -23.93
C VAL A 445 26.44 42.44 -24.52
N PRO A 446 27.20 41.57 -25.20
CA PRO A 446 28.40 41.97 -25.93
C PRO A 446 28.10 43.11 -26.90
N THR A 447 28.95 44.13 -26.92
CA THR A 447 28.83 45.23 -27.90
C THR A 447 29.20 44.76 -29.31
N SER A 448 30.03 43.72 -29.43
CA SER A 448 30.42 43.10 -30.69
C SER A 448 29.35 42.14 -31.23
N ALA A 449 28.79 42.45 -32.41
CA ALA A 449 27.83 41.60 -33.12
C ALA A 449 28.41 40.23 -33.48
N SER A 450 29.66 40.18 -33.95
CA SER A 450 30.33 38.92 -34.31
C SER A 450 30.55 38.03 -33.09
N ARG A 451 30.82 38.63 -31.92
CA ARG A 451 30.94 37.87 -30.67
C ARG A 451 29.59 37.32 -30.22
N ALA A 452 28.54 38.13 -30.26
CA ALA A 452 27.18 37.71 -29.96
C ALA A 452 26.75 36.52 -30.84
N ARG A 453 27.03 36.59 -32.15
CA ARG A 453 26.80 35.50 -33.12
C ARG A 453 27.53 34.22 -32.72
N ALA A 454 28.84 34.31 -32.51
CA ALA A 454 29.68 33.15 -32.20
C ALA A 454 29.21 32.41 -30.94
N ILE A 455 28.76 33.14 -29.91
CA ILE A 455 28.23 32.52 -28.68
C ILE A 455 26.90 31.83 -28.95
N CYS A 456 26.01 32.43 -29.74
CA CYS A 456 24.72 31.81 -30.10
C CYS A 456 24.91 30.52 -30.91
N GLU A 457 25.82 30.52 -31.89
CA GLU A 457 26.13 29.34 -32.70
C GLU A 457 26.71 28.20 -31.86
N LEU A 458 27.58 28.52 -30.89
CA LEU A 458 28.09 27.55 -29.92
C LEU A 458 26.97 26.99 -29.04
N PHE A 459 26.07 27.85 -28.55
CA PHE A 459 24.94 27.42 -27.74
C PHE A 459 24.00 26.46 -28.49
N GLU A 460 23.68 26.77 -29.75
CA GLU A 460 22.85 25.90 -30.60
C GLU A 460 23.53 24.55 -30.87
N LYS A 461 24.85 24.55 -31.08
CA LYS A 461 25.64 23.33 -31.24
C LYS A 461 25.64 22.51 -29.95
N ASP A 462 25.83 23.14 -28.80
CA ASP A 462 25.86 22.46 -27.51
C ASP A 462 24.47 21.97 -27.08
N GLN A 463 23.38 22.61 -27.52
CA GLN A 463 22.02 22.09 -27.33
C GLN A 463 21.83 20.74 -28.04
N LYS A 464 22.32 20.61 -29.29
CA LYS A 464 22.28 19.34 -30.02
C LYS A 464 23.16 18.29 -29.35
N ARG A 465 24.38 18.66 -28.94
CA ARG A 465 25.28 17.77 -28.21
C ARG A 465 24.69 17.34 -26.87
N PHE A 466 23.99 18.23 -26.16
CA PHE A 466 23.26 17.90 -24.93
C PHE A 466 22.23 16.81 -25.20
N ASP A 467 21.43 16.93 -26.25
CA ASP A 467 20.41 15.95 -26.60
C ASP A 467 21.02 14.59 -26.97
N GLU A 468 22.11 14.58 -27.72
CA GLU A 468 22.87 13.38 -28.09
C GLU A 468 23.42 12.64 -26.85
N LEU A 469 23.87 13.36 -25.82
CA LEU A 469 24.37 12.79 -24.57
C LEU A 469 23.24 12.40 -23.60
N ALA A 470 22.19 13.22 -23.48
CA ALA A 470 21.12 13.03 -22.52
C ALA A 470 20.19 11.87 -22.91
N LEU A 471 19.91 11.68 -24.20
CA LEU A 471 19.00 10.65 -24.69
C LEU A 471 19.40 9.21 -24.25
N PRO A 472 20.65 8.74 -24.46
CA PRO A 472 21.05 7.40 -24.02
C PRO A 472 21.10 7.26 -22.49
N GLN A 473 21.36 8.34 -21.74
CA GLN A 473 21.34 8.31 -20.27
C GLN A 473 19.91 8.22 -19.74
N ALA A 474 18.98 9.00 -20.30
CA ALA A 474 17.56 8.96 -19.95
C ALA A 474 16.95 7.57 -20.17
N ALA A 475 17.33 6.90 -21.26
CA ALA A 475 16.88 5.55 -21.59
C ALA A 475 17.32 4.47 -20.57
N LYS A 476 18.31 4.75 -19.70
CA LYS A 476 18.69 3.84 -18.59
C LYS A 476 17.68 3.87 -17.44
N TYR A 477 16.94 4.97 -17.29
CA TYR A 477 16.07 5.23 -16.15
C TYR A 477 14.59 4.97 -16.43
N ILE A 478 14.16 5.10 -17.69
CA ILE A 478 12.75 4.96 -18.08
C ILE A 478 12.63 4.31 -19.46
N SER A 479 11.48 3.68 -19.72
CA SER A 479 11.17 3.05 -21.01
C SER A 479 10.00 3.77 -21.69
N GLY A 480 10.07 3.89 -23.02
CA GLY A 480 9.07 4.57 -23.86
C GLY A 480 9.57 5.92 -24.39
N ALA A 481 9.37 6.17 -25.69
CA ALA A 481 9.93 7.34 -26.37
C ALA A 481 9.48 8.67 -25.74
N ASP A 482 8.18 8.80 -25.44
CA ASP A 482 7.62 10.02 -24.85
C ASP A 482 8.16 10.28 -23.44
N ALA A 483 8.31 9.22 -22.64
CA ALA A 483 8.82 9.31 -21.28
C ALA A 483 10.32 9.65 -21.26
N VAL A 484 11.09 9.12 -22.20
CA VAL A 484 12.50 9.49 -22.41
C VAL A 484 12.61 10.96 -22.80
N ALA A 485 11.77 11.44 -23.71
CA ALA A 485 11.75 12.85 -24.10
C ALA A 485 11.41 13.77 -22.91
N GLU A 486 10.45 13.40 -22.07
CA GLU A 486 10.12 14.16 -20.85
C GLU A 486 11.31 14.26 -19.89
N VAL A 487 12.07 13.18 -19.72
CA VAL A 487 13.29 13.15 -18.91
C VAL A 487 14.39 14.05 -19.48
N VAL A 488 14.61 14.01 -20.80
CA VAL A 488 15.60 14.88 -21.48
C VAL A 488 15.23 16.35 -21.29
N GLU A 489 13.96 16.71 -21.44
CA GLU A 489 13.49 18.08 -21.21
C GLU A 489 13.63 18.51 -19.73
N ALA A 490 13.40 17.61 -18.78
CA ALA A 490 13.68 17.87 -17.37
C ALA A 490 15.18 18.11 -17.11
N ALA A 491 16.06 17.29 -17.71
CA ALA A 491 17.51 17.48 -17.63
C ALA A 491 17.93 18.84 -18.24
N ARG A 492 17.35 19.22 -19.39
CA ARG A 492 17.61 20.50 -20.06
C ARG A 492 17.28 21.69 -19.15
N LYS A 493 16.16 21.64 -18.42
CA LYS A 493 15.80 22.66 -17.42
C LYS A 493 16.84 22.79 -16.31
N HIS A 494 17.45 21.69 -15.88
CA HIS A 494 18.54 21.71 -14.90
C HIS A 494 19.81 22.36 -15.45
N TRP A 495 20.21 22.03 -16.68
CA TRP A 495 21.32 22.70 -17.37
C TRP A 495 21.09 24.21 -17.51
N TYR A 496 19.89 24.63 -17.92
CA TYR A 496 19.55 26.05 -18.04
C TYR A 496 19.61 26.77 -16.69
N SER A 497 19.08 26.14 -15.64
CA SER A 497 19.19 26.67 -14.27
C SER A 497 20.64 26.77 -13.79
N ALA A 498 21.51 25.79 -14.12
CA ALA A 498 22.94 25.84 -13.82
C ALA A 498 23.64 26.98 -14.57
N SER A 499 23.36 27.14 -15.86
CA SER A 499 23.88 28.25 -16.68
C SER A 499 23.44 29.60 -16.12
N ARG A 500 22.16 29.77 -15.76
CA ARG A 500 21.66 30.98 -15.09
C ARG A 500 22.36 31.28 -13.77
N ARG A 501 22.58 30.27 -12.93
CA ARG A 501 23.33 30.45 -11.66
C ARG A 501 24.77 30.88 -11.92
N SER A 502 25.43 30.29 -12.92
CA SER A 502 26.79 30.66 -13.34
C SER A 502 26.87 32.10 -13.85
N ALA A 503 25.89 32.51 -14.66
CA ALA A 503 25.77 33.87 -15.19
C ALA A 503 25.60 34.92 -14.09
N LEU A 504 24.78 34.63 -13.07
CA LEU A 504 24.49 35.56 -11.97
C LEU A 504 25.55 35.53 -10.85
N ALA A 505 26.45 34.54 -10.85
CA ALA A 505 27.50 34.45 -9.85
C ALA A 505 28.49 35.61 -10.01
N LYS A 506 28.64 36.43 -8.96
CA LYS A 506 29.63 37.50 -8.91
C LYS A 506 31.04 36.95 -9.16
N PRO A 507 31.93 37.68 -9.88
CA PRO A 507 33.31 37.25 -10.05
C PRO A 507 33.98 37.10 -8.67
N GLU A 508 34.65 35.97 -8.42
CA GLU A 508 35.27 35.63 -7.12
C GLU A 508 36.43 36.55 -6.67
N GLY A 509 36.65 37.69 -7.34
CA GLY A 509 37.70 38.67 -7.03
C GLY A 509 37.24 39.89 -6.22
N GLU A 510 35.95 40.19 -6.11
CA GLU A 510 35.45 41.33 -5.30
C GLU A 510 35.19 40.92 -3.84
N LYS A 511 36.20 40.37 -3.15
CA LYS A 511 36.18 40.36 -1.68
C LYS A 511 36.41 41.79 -1.21
N ARG A 512 35.31 42.51 -0.97
CA ARG A 512 35.18 43.82 -0.32
C ARG A 512 36.42 44.23 0.49
N ALA A 513 37.28 45.05 -0.09
CA ALA A 513 38.18 45.92 0.64
C ALA A 513 37.35 47.04 1.29
N SER A 514 36.57 46.70 2.31
CA SER A 514 35.80 47.69 3.08
C SER A 514 35.65 47.23 4.53
N LYS A 515 36.71 47.44 5.33
CA LYS A 515 36.67 47.88 6.73
C LYS A 515 38.06 47.81 7.35
N LYS A 516 38.75 48.96 7.37
CA LYS A 516 39.58 49.45 8.48
C LYS A 516 39.97 50.90 8.16
N LEU A 517 39.14 51.82 8.61
CA LEU A 517 39.54 53.17 8.99
C LEU A 517 39.14 53.29 10.45
N ASN A 518 40.13 53.16 11.33
CA ASN A 518 40.16 53.79 12.64
C ASN A 518 41.04 55.03 12.48
#